data_AF-A0A351SBM2-F1
#
_entry.id   AF-A0A351SBM2-F1
#
_cell.length_a   1.000
_cell.length_b   1.000
_cell.length_c   1.000
_cell.angle_alpha   90.00
_cell.angle_beta   90.00
_cell.angle_gamma   90.00
#
_symmetry.space_group_name_H-M   'P 1'
#
loop_
_entity.id
_entity.type
_entity.pdbx_description
1 polymer ?
#
loop_
_entity_poly.entity_id
_entity_poly.type
_entity_poly.pdbx_seq_one_letter_code
_entity_poly.pdbx_strand_id
1 'polypeptide(L)' 'PATIDEIGQDEHPGLALVKLKVGSTFFVARVTRRSLHHLKLSVGETTWMQIKSVALVQ' A
#
# COMPACT_ATOMS: atom_id res chain seq x y z
N PRO A 1 -0.08 9.24 -8.57
CA PRO A 1 0.00 9.43 -7.10
C PRO A 1 -1.21 8.77 -6.43
N ALA A 2 -1.02 8.21 -5.24
CA ALA A 2 -2.05 7.58 -4.43
C ALA A 2 -1.97 8.13 -3.00
N THR A 3 -3.10 8.32 -2.34
CA THR A 3 -3.14 8.71 -0.93
C THR A 3 -3.34 7.49 -0.06
N ILE A 4 -2.56 7.33 1.00
CA ILE A 4 -2.78 6.26 1.98
C ILE A 4 -4.05 6.60 2.79
N ASP A 5 -5.06 5.76 2.66
CA ASP A 5 -6.36 5.90 3.33
C ASP A 5 -6.34 5.20 4.70
N GLU A 6 -5.73 4.01 4.76
CA GLU A 6 -5.69 3.18 5.97
C GLU A 6 -4.47 2.27 5.95
N ILE A 7 -3.92 1.97 7.14
CA ILE A 7 -2.91 0.93 7.34
C ILE A 7 -3.44 -0.05 8.37
N GLY A 8 -3.71 -1.28 7.90
CA GLY A 8 -4.24 -2.37 8.70
C GLY A 8 -3.22 -3.46 9.00
N GLN A 9 -3.62 -4.36 9.90
CA GLN A 9 -2.91 -5.60 10.19
C GLN A 9 -3.12 -6.60 9.05
N ASP A 10 -2.13 -7.45 8.80
CA ASP A 10 -2.25 -8.63 7.94
C ASP A 10 -2.25 -9.89 8.84
N GLU A 11 -2.72 -11.03 8.32
CA GLU A 11 -2.67 -12.32 9.02
C GLU A 11 -1.24 -12.68 9.42
N HIS A 12 -0.25 -12.37 8.56
CA HIS A 12 1.14 -12.60 8.88
C HIS A 12 1.71 -11.40 9.67
N PRO A 13 2.30 -11.61 10.87
CA PRO A 13 2.75 -10.53 11.75
C PRO A 13 3.90 -9.69 11.15
N GLY A 14 4.60 -10.18 10.13
CA GLY A 14 5.61 -9.40 9.39
C GLY A 14 5.04 -8.44 8.34
N LEU A 15 3.73 -8.51 8.04
CA LEU A 15 3.10 -7.81 6.92
C LEU A 15 2.02 -6.84 7.41
N ALA A 16 1.75 -5.83 6.59
CA ALA A 16 0.68 -4.86 6.80
C ALA A 16 -0.09 -4.68 5.48
N LEU A 17 -1.38 -4.39 5.60
CA LEU A 17 -2.23 -4.02 4.47
C LEU A 17 -2.31 -2.49 4.41
N VAL A 18 -2.04 -1.91 3.25
CA VAL A 18 -2.12 -0.47 3.01
C VAL A 18 -3.21 -0.24 1.98
N LYS A 19 -4.27 0.45 2.41
CA LYS A 19 -5.35 0.89 1.53
C LYS A 19 -4.95 2.23 0.92
N LEU A 20 -4.96 2.29 -0.40
CA LEU A 20 -4.49 3.41 -1.21
C LEU A 20 -5.63 3.93 -2.09
N LYS A 21 -5.77 5.24 -2.21
CA LYS A 21 -6.77 5.88 -3.07
C LYS A 21 -6.11 6.56 -4.25
N VAL A 22 -6.55 6.24 -5.46
CA VAL A 22 -6.16 6.92 -6.71
C VAL A 22 -7.43 7.42 -7.39
N GLY A 23 -7.62 8.74 -7.43
CA GLY A 23 -8.89 9.33 -7.87
C GLY A 23 -10.03 8.85 -6.98
N SER A 24 -11.02 8.15 -7.56
CA SER A 24 -12.14 7.53 -6.84
C SER A 24 -11.92 6.05 -6.50
N THR A 25 -10.83 5.44 -6.97
CA THR A 25 -10.61 3.99 -6.87
C THR A 25 -9.70 3.65 -5.69
N PHE A 26 -10.08 2.64 -4.93
CA PHE A 26 -9.25 2.08 -3.86
C PHE A 26 -8.47 0.86 -4.33
N PHE A 27 -7.26 0.74 -3.82
CA PHE A 27 -6.35 -0.39 -3.98
C PHE A 27 -5.90 -0.87 -2.60
N VAL A 28 -5.58 -2.15 -2.50
CA VAL A 28 -4.97 -2.71 -1.29
C VAL A 28 -3.62 -3.31 -1.68
N ALA A 29 -2.56 -2.85 -1.01
CA ALA A 29 -1.22 -3.38 -1.17
C ALA A 29 -0.80 -4.08 0.12
N ARG A 30 -0.21 -5.26 0.00
CA ARG A 30 0.47 -5.92 1.11
C ARG A 30 1.94 -5.51 1.09
N VAL A 31 2.42 -4.96 2.20
CA VAL A 31 3.82 -4.54 2.36
C VAL A 31 4.40 -5.17 3.62
N THR A 32 5.74 -5.22 3.70
CA THR A 32 6.38 -5.63 4.96
C THR A 32 6.33 -4.49 5.97
N ARG A 33 6.17 -4.82 7.26
CA ARG A 33 6.25 -3.84 8.35
C ARG A 33 7.58 -3.10 8.38
N ARG A 34 8.67 -3.80 8.04
CA ARG A 34 10.01 -3.21 7.91
C ARG A 34 10.01 -2.08 6.87
N SER A 35 9.44 -2.32 5.68
CA SER A 35 9.34 -1.30 4.63
C SER A 35 8.45 -0.15 5.05
N LEU A 36 7.30 -0.43 5.66
CA LEU A 36 6.38 0.59 6.16
C LEU A 36 7.09 1.56 7.11
N HIS A 37 7.83 1.02 8.08
CA HIS A 37 8.61 1.80 9.04
C HIS A 37 9.78 2.54 8.38
N HIS A 38 10.57 1.85 7.55
CA HIS A 38 11.75 2.43 6.90
C HIS A 38 11.40 3.61 5.99
N LEU A 39 10.29 3.50 5.26
CA LEU A 39 9.78 4.54 4.37
C LEU A 39 8.92 5.59 5.10
N LYS A 40 8.68 5.41 6.41
CA LYS A 40 7.86 6.30 7.26
C LYS A 40 6.45 6.55 6.70
N LEU A 41 5.88 5.54 6.05
CA LEU A 41 4.57 5.65 5.43
C LEU A 41 3.48 5.88 6.48
N SER A 42 2.61 6.85 6.22
CA SER A 42 1.56 7.27 7.15
C SER A 42 0.22 7.53 6.46
N VAL A 43 -0.87 7.37 7.19
CA VAL A 43 -2.22 7.70 6.69
C VAL A 43 -2.29 9.19 6.33
N GLY A 44 -2.91 9.50 5.19
CA GLY A 44 -3.00 10.85 4.62
C GLY A 44 -1.83 11.22 3.70
N GLU A 45 -0.74 10.45 3.70
CA GLU A 45 0.42 10.70 2.87
C GLU A 45 0.14 10.39 1.39
N THR A 46 0.64 11.25 0.50
CA THR A 46 0.60 11.01 -0.95
C THR A 46 1.88 10.32 -1.39
N THR A 47 1.75 9.12 -1.95
CA THR A 47 2.85 8.27 -2.39
C THR A 47 2.69 7.83 -3.84
N TRP A 48 3.76 7.29 -4.41
CA TRP A 48 3.70 6.61 -5.71
C TRP A 48 3.35 5.15 -5.51
N MET A 49 2.22 4.73 -6.08
CA MET A 49 1.87 3.32 -6.21
C MET A 49 2.30 2.84 -7.60
N GLN A 50 3.15 1.81 -7.64
CA GLN A 50 3.62 1.20 -8.89
C GLN A 50 3.25 -0.28 -8.92
N ILE A 51 2.70 -0.73 -10.05
CA ILE A 51 2.36 -2.13 -10.32
C ILE A 51 3.16 -2.56 -11.54
N LYS A 52 3.85 -3.70 -11.46
CA LYS A 52 4.55 -4.27 -12.62
C LYS A 52 3.51 -4.80 -13.60
N SER A 53 3.52 -4.33 -14.84
CA SER A 53 2.52 -4.67 -15.86
C SER A 53 2.36 -6.18 -16.07
N VAL A 54 3.45 -6.95 -16.01
CA VAL A 54 3.41 -8.42 -16.14
C VAL A 54 2.53 -9.11 -15.10
N ALA A 55 2.30 -8.51 -13.93
CA ALA A 55 1.42 -9.06 -12.90
C ALA A 55 -0.08 -8.89 -13.22
N LEU A 56 -0.42 -8.15 -14.28
CA LEU A 56 -1.80 -7.92 -14.73
C LEU A 56 -2.21 -8.81 -15.91
N VAL A 57 -1.26 -9.53 -16.51
CA VAL A 57 -1.52 -10.42 -17.64
C VAL A 57 -1.86 -11.82 -17.09
N GLN A 58 -2.88 -12.46 -17.67
CA GLN A 58 -3.30 -13.84 -17.35
C GLN A 58 -2.83 -14.82 -18.41
#